data_AF-A0A8R1IZ71-F1
#
_entry.id   AF-A0A8R1IZ71-F1
#
_cell.length_a   1.000
_cell.length_b   1.000
_cell.length_c   1.000
_cell.angle_alpha   90.00
_cell.angle_beta   90.00
_cell.angle_gamma   90.00
#
_symmetry.space_group_name_H-M   'P 1'
#
loop_
_entity.id
_entity.type
_entity.pdbx_description
1 polymer ?
#
loop_
_entity_poly.entity_id
_entity_poly.type
_entity_poly.pdbx_seq_one_letter_code
_entity_poly.pdbx_strand_id
1 'polypeptide(L)' 'MTGGVVQLPKALTEDGEEERTQIDNAGRRFVWNTRKTEKVVKGSKAWIEAKRLRQQKQGRDVRHESKYSGRKRKAKF' A
#
# COMPACT_ATOMS: atom_id res chain seq x y z
N MET A 1 -35.35 60.18 -3.54
CA MET A 1 -35.74 58.77 -3.42
C MET A 1 -34.75 57.93 -4.19
N THR A 2 -33.94 57.08 -3.54
CA THR A 2 -33.28 55.91 -4.17
C THR A 2 -32.70 55.03 -3.06
N GLY A 3 -33.58 54.40 -2.28
CA GLY A 3 -33.23 53.24 -1.45
C GLY A 3 -33.66 51.99 -2.19
N GLY A 4 -32.83 51.53 -3.13
CA GLY A 4 -33.07 50.29 -3.87
C GLY A 4 -32.66 49.08 -3.01
N VAL A 5 -33.41 47.99 -3.11
CA VAL A 5 -33.09 46.71 -2.44
C VAL A 5 -31.77 46.19 -2.99
N VAL A 6 -30.72 46.22 -2.17
CA VAL A 6 -29.42 45.63 -2.51
C VAL A 6 -29.55 44.12 -2.34
N GLN A 7 -29.64 43.38 -3.45
CA GLN A 7 -29.61 41.93 -3.43
C GLN A 7 -28.21 41.46 -3.02
N LEU A 8 -28.14 40.71 -1.93
CA LEU A 8 -26.91 40.11 -1.43
C LEU A 8 -26.41 39.04 -2.42
N PRO A 9 -25.09 38.84 -2.54
CA PRO A 9 -24.53 37.82 -3.41
C PRO A 9 -25.03 36.42 -3.02
N LYS A 10 -25.34 35.61 -4.03
CA LYS A 10 -25.80 34.22 -3.88
C LYS A 10 -24.76 33.41 -3.11
N ALA A 11 -25.20 32.63 -2.12
CA ALA A 11 -24.32 31.81 -1.31
C ALA A 11 -23.61 30.76 -2.18
N LEU A 12 -22.32 30.56 -1.92
CA LEU A 12 -21.44 29.60 -2.62
C LEU A 12 -21.90 28.14 -2.51
N THR A 13 -22.95 27.85 -1.74
CA THR A 13 -23.43 26.49 -1.48
C THR A 13 -24.38 25.95 -2.54
N GLU A 14 -24.74 26.73 -3.56
CA GLU A 14 -25.87 26.40 -4.44
C GLU A 14 -25.54 26.33 -5.94
N ASP A 15 -24.28 26.08 -6.30
CA ASP A 15 -23.91 25.76 -7.68
C ASP A 15 -22.84 24.68 -7.70
N GLY A 16 -23.21 23.51 -8.23
CA GLY A 16 -22.30 22.42 -8.53
C GLY A 16 -22.64 21.19 -7.71
N GLU A 17 -23.26 20.22 -8.39
CA GLU A 17 -23.23 18.80 -8.08
C GLU A 17 -22.11 18.46 -7.09
N GLU A 18 -22.48 17.79 -6.00
CA GLU A 18 -21.56 17.27 -4.99
C GLU A 18 -20.43 16.46 -5.62
N GLU A 19 -19.41 17.13 -6.17
CA GLU A 19 -18.13 16.54 -6.50
C GLU A 19 -17.58 16.12 -5.15
N ARG A 20 -17.74 14.84 -4.88
CA ARG A 20 -17.28 14.21 -3.64
C ARG A 20 -15.78 14.49 -3.54
N THR A 21 -15.42 15.52 -2.79
CA THR A 21 -14.02 15.87 -2.46
C THR A 21 -13.36 14.81 -1.55
N GLN A 22 -14.12 13.78 -1.17
CA GLN A 22 -13.70 12.67 -0.33
C GLN A 22 -13.61 11.36 -1.13
N ILE A 23 -12.46 10.70 -1.01
CA ILE A 23 -12.26 9.34 -1.52
C ILE A 23 -12.93 8.37 -0.54
N ASP A 24 -13.86 7.55 -1.03
CA ASP A 24 -14.45 6.46 -0.25
C ASP A 24 -13.37 5.42 0.13
N ASN A 25 -13.14 5.29 1.44
CA ASN A 25 -12.15 4.38 2.01
C ASN A 25 -12.77 3.07 2.54
N ALA A 26 -14.08 2.87 2.40
CA ALA A 26 -14.77 1.68 2.92
C ALA A 26 -14.17 0.39 2.33
N GLY A 27 -13.88 0.38 1.03
CA GLY A 27 -13.26 -0.78 0.36
C GLY A 27 -11.85 -1.12 0.85
N ARG A 28 -11.05 -0.14 1.29
CA ARG A 28 -9.67 -0.38 1.74
C ARG A 28 -9.59 -1.19 3.03
N ARG A 29 -10.56 -1.02 3.93
CA ARG A 29 -10.61 -1.75 5.22
C ARG A 29 -10.96 -3.23 5.04
N PHE A 30 -11.82 -3.57 4.07
CA PHE A 30 -12.26 -4.94 3.84
C PHE A 30 -11.18 -5.81 3.16
N VAL A 31 -10.42 -5.26 2.21
CA VAL A 31 -9.38 -6.01 1.47
C VAL A 31 -8.23 -6.48 2.37
N TRP A 32 -7.93 -5.78 3.46
CA TRP A 32 -6.88 -6.19 4.40
C TRP A 32 -7.23 -7.49 5.13
N ASN A 33 -8.51 -7.70 5.46
CA ASN A 33 -8.95 -8.84 6.26
C ASN A 33 -9.20 -10.11 5.43
N THR A 34 -9.52 -9.98 4.15
CA THR A 34 -9.75 -11.12 3.25
C THR A 34 -8.45 -11.76 2.74
N ARG A 35 -7.31 -11.06 2.82
CA ARG A 35 -5.98 -11.58 2.50
C ARG A 35 -5.37 -12.46 3.60
N LYS A 36 -6.19 -13.00 4.51
CA LYS A 36 -5.79 -14.15 5.35
C LYS A 36 -5.76 -15.42 4.50
N THR A 37 -5.03 -15.39 3.39
CA THR A 37 -4.50 -16.60 2.78
C THR A 37 -3.70 -17.30 3.87
N GLU A 38 -3.89 -18.61 3.98
CA GLU A 38 -3.29 -19.49 4.97
C GLU A 38 -1.85 -19.06 5.32
N LYS A 39 -1.58 -18.84 6.61
CA LYS A 39 -0.26 -18.37 7.04
C LYS A 39 0.77 -19.40 6.59
N VAL A 40 1.70 -18.97 5.72
CA VAL A 40 2.75 -19.84 5.22
C VAL A 40 3.52 -20.44 6.40
N VAL A 41 3.56 -21.77 6.48
CA VAL A 41 4.19 -22.50 7.59
C VAL A 41 5.65 -22.10 7.70
N LYS A 42 6.08 -21.72 8.91
CA LYS A 42 7.46 -21.30 9.20
C LYS A 42 8.43 -22.41 8.80
N GLY A 43 9.47 -22.06 8.04
CA GLY A 43 10.49 -23.01 7.57
C GLY A 43 10.16 -23.74 6.27
N SER A 44 8.94 -23.61 5.75
CA SER A 44 8.63 -24.05 4.38
C SER A 44 9.43 -23.24 3.36
N LYS A 45 9.64 -23.81 2.16
CA LYS A 45 10.31 -23.12 1.04
C LYS A 45 9.64 -21.79 0.72
N ALA A 46 8.31 -21.78 0.64
CA ALA A 46 7.51 -20.58 0.40
C ALA A 46 7.73 -19.51 1.51
N TRP A 47 7.89 -19.92 2.77
CA TRP A 47 8.16 -18.99 3.87
C TRP A 47 9.54 -18.33 3.75
N ILE A 48 10.55 -19.10 3.34
CA ILE A 48 11.92 -18.62 3.14
C ILE A 48 11.97 -17.63 1.97
N GLU A 49 11.31 -17.95 0.86
CA GLU A 49 11.21 -17.08 -0.33
C GLU A 49 10.47 -15.78 -0.02
N ALA A 50 9.31 -15.86 0.65
CA ALA A 50 8.57 -14.67 1.08
C ALA A 50 9.39 -13.77 2.02
N LYS A 51 10.12 -14.37 2.98
CA LYS A 51 11.05 -13.65 3.86
C LYS A 51 12.16 -12.96 3.07
N ARG A 52 12.76 -13.65 2.10
CA ARG A 52 13.83 -13.11 1.25
C ARG A 52 13.33 -11.91 0.44
N LEU A 53 12.23 -12.08 -0.29
CA LEU A 53 11.61 -11.02 -1.10
C LEU A 53 11.24 -9.80 -0.25
N ARG A 54 10.76 -10.01 0.98
CA ARG A 54 10.49 -8.92 1.92
C ARG A 54 11.75 -8.13 2.27
N GLN A 55 12.85 -8.81 2.60
CA GLN A 55 14.10 -8.12 2.94
C GLN A 55 14.64 -7.32 1.74
N GLN A 56 14.54 -7.87 0.52
CA GLN A 56 14.93 -7.19 -0.71
C GLN A 56 14.08 -5.94 -0.97
N LYS A 57 12.76 -6.02 -0.80
CA LYS A 57 11.85 -4.87 -0.89
C LYS A 57 12.16 -3.78 0.14
N GLN A 58 12.70 -4.17 1.29
CA GLN A 58 13.13 -3.25 2.34
C GLN A 58 14.54 -2.68 2.09
N GLY A 59 15.17 -2.99 0.95
CA GLY A 59 16.50 -2.52 0.60
C GLY A 59 17.62 -3.11 1.45
N ARG A 60 17.36 -4.20 2.18
CA ARG A 60 18.39 -4.87 2.96
C ARG A 60 19.26 -5.74 2.06
N ASP A 61 20.51 -5.93 2.45
CA ASP A 61 21.39 -6.86 1.75
C ASP A 61 20.87 -8.30 1.92
N VAL A 62 20.65 -8.96 0.79
CA VAL A 62 20.09 -10.30 0.71
C VAL A 62 20.94 -11.10 -0.25
N ARG A 63 21.49 -12.21 0.26
CA ARG A 63 22.33 -13.11 -0.53
C ARG A 63 21.57 -13.64 -1.75
N HIS A 64 22.22 -13.59 -2.91
CA HIS A 64 21.66 -14.09 -4.16
C HIS A 64 21.29 -15.58 -4.09
N GLU A 65 20.19 -15.92 -4.76
CA GLU A 65 19.76 -17.29 -5.02
C GLU A 65 20.67 -17.91 -6.07
N SER A 66 21.79 -18.50 -5.66
CA SER A 66 22.51 -19.42 -6.52
C SER A 66 22.48 -20.81 -5.92
N LYS A 67 22.43 -21.84 -6.78
CA LYS A 67 22.62 -23.25 -6.40
C LYS A 67 23.87 -23.47 -5.53
N TYR A 68 24.83 -22.55 -5.62
CA TYR A 68 26.13 -22.61 -4.95
C TYR A 68 26.26 -21.68 -3.74
N SER A 69 25.22 -20.90 -3.38
CA SER A 69 25.33 -19.89 -2.31
C SER A 69 25.30 -20.48 -0.90
N GLY A 70 24.69 -21.66 -0.72
CA GLY A 70 24.64 -22.39 0.55
C GLY A 70 25.86 -23.30 0.83
N ARG A 71 26.71 -23.55 -0.18
CA ARG A 71 27.92 -24.34 0.01
C ARG A 71 29.06 -23.42 0.43
N LYS A 72 29.56 -23.59 1.66
CA LYS A 72 30.78 -22.91 2.13
C LYS A 72 31.89 -23.18 1.12
N ARG A 73 32.30 -22.16 0.37
CA ARG A 73 33.46 -22.28 -0.52
C ARG A 73 34.70 -22.32 0.37
N LYS A 74 35.53 -23.34 0.22
CA LYS A 74 36.87 -23.33 0.84
C LYS A 74 37.60 -22.13 0.24
N ALA A 75 38.16 -21.26 1.08
CA ALA A 75 39.04 -20.21 0.60
C ALA A 75 40.19 -20.89 -0.16
N LYS A 76 40.37 -20.58 -1.44
CA LYS A 76 41.61 -20.92 -2.12
C LYS A 76 42.63 -19.89 -1.65
N PHE A 77 43.61 -20.37 -0.89
CA PHE A 77 44.85 -19.63 -0.66
C PHE A 77 45.69 -19.70 -1.93
#